data_AF-A0A7Y4DTV4-F1
#
_entry.id   AF-A0A7Y4DTV4-F1
#
_cell.length_a   1.000
_cell.length_b   1.000
_cell.length_c   1.000
_cell.angle_alpha   90.00
_cell.angle_beta   90.00
_cell.angle_gamma   90.00
#
_symmetry.space_group_name_H-M   'P 1'
#
loop_
_entity.id
_entity.type
_entity.pdbx_description
1 polymer ?
#
loop_
_entity_poly.entity_id
_entity_poly.type
_entity_poly.pdbx_seq_one_letter_code
_entity_poly.pdbx_strand_id
1 'polypeptide(L)'
;MARSRVLQSAIKGKLEQDFSEFQRQTGMNDADAVRDLLTLALRIKLNDSDDDRPSNRELMEEMYLRIRQVQGTANLTHTQTFDGESFYKNKNDSAEMRQLVITDVDKKVESYLAGEKKG
;
A
#
# COMPACT_ATOMS: atom_id res chain seq x y z
N MET A 1 -20.90 5.39 34.46
CA MET A 1 -19.69 5.63 33.66
C MET A 1 -18.57 4.79 34.24
N ALA A 2 -18.20 3.68 33.61
CA ALA A 2 -17.06 2.89 34.07
C ALA A 2 -15.77 3.71 33.89
N ARG A 3 -14.92 3.76 34.91
CA ARG A 3 -13.62 4.44 34.79
C ARG A 3 -12.77 3.71 33.75
N SER A 4 -12.11 4.46 32.87
CA SER A 4 -11.14 3.89 31.92
C SER A 4 -10.04 3.14 32.68
N ARG A 5 -9.69 1.95 32.21
CA ARG A 5 -8.57 1.18 32.75
C ARG A 5 -7.27 1.90 32.40
N VAL A 6 -6.48 2.27 33.41
CA VAL A 6 -5.16 2.89 33.24
C VAL A 6 -4.10 1.78 33.27
N LEU A 7 -3.19 1.82 32.30
CA LEU A 7 -2.03 0.93 32.23
C LEU A 7 -0.77 1.77 32.43
N GLN A 8 0.13 1.32 33.29
CA GLN A 8 1.43 1.94 33.53
C GLN A 8 2.51 0.88 33.40
N SER A 9 3.46 1.13 32.50
CA SER A 9 4.64 0.29 32.34
C SER A 9 5.81 1.18 31.98
N ALA A 10 6.98 0.90 32.57
CA ALA A 10 8.21 1.57 32.17
C ALA A 10 8.68 0.99 30.83
N ILE A 11 8.90 1.85 29.85
CA ILE A 11 9.67 1.51 28.64
C ILE A 11 11.14 1.84 28.90
N LYS A 12 12.05 0.99 28.46
CA LYS A 12 13.50 1.16 28.69
C LYS A 12 14.29 0.72 27.47
N GLY A 13 15.48 1.29 27.30
CA GLY A 13 16.43 0.87 26.28
C GLY A 13 15.91 1.16 24.87
N LYS A 14 15.96 0.17 23.97
CA LYS A 14 15.59 0.36 22.56
C LYS A 14 14.14 0.80 22.36
N LEU A 15 13.21 0.28 23.17
CA LEU A 15 11.79 0.64 23.09
C LEU A 15 11.54 2.12 23.43
N GLU A 16 12.30 2.68 24.37
CA GLU A 16 12.21 4.09 24.74
C GLU A 16 12.69 5.00 23.60
N GLN A 17 13.80 4.61 22.95
CA GLN A 17 14.33 5.32 21.78
C GLN A 17 13.36 5.30 20.60
N ASP A 18 12.80 4.13 20.29
CA ASP A 18 11.86 3.96 19.18
C ASP A 18 10.54 4.70 19.45
N PHE A 19 10.06 4.71 20.69
CA PHE A 19 8.89 5.48 21.08
C PHE A 19 9.12 6.99 20.92
N SER A 20 10.30 7.48 21.34
CA SER A 20 10.68 8.89 21.20
C SER A 20 10.74 9.33 19.73
N GLU A 21 11.29 8.47 18.87
CA GLU A 21 11.32 8.71 17.42
C GLU A 21 9.91 8.76 16.83
N PHE A 22 9.05 7.82 17.21
CA PHE A 22 7.66 7.78 16.75
C PHE A 22 6.88 9.04 17.16
N GLN A 23 7.03 9.50 18.39
CA GLN A 23 6.42 10.75 18.84
C GLN A 23 6.94 11.95 18.07
N ARG A 24 8.25 12.02 17.80
CA ARG A 24 8.84 13.11 17.02
C ARG A 24 8.25 13.18 15.61
N GLN A 25 8.03 12.03 14.97
CA GLN A 25 7.48 11.97 13.62
C GLN A 25 6.00 12.32 13.55
N THR A 26 5.23 11.95 14.58
CA THR A 26 3.77 12.09 14.60
C THR A 26 3.28 13.37 15.28
N GLY A 27 4.11 13.99 16.12
CA GLY A 27 3.72 15.12 16.98
C GLY A 27 2.73 14.76 18.08
N MET A 28 2.53 13.46 18.36
CA MET A 28 1.57 12.98 19.33
C MET A 28 2.10 13.09 20.77
N ASN A 29 1.20 13.37 21.72
CA ASN A 29 1.51 13.22 23.14
C ASN A 29 1.62 11.74 23.53
N ASP A 30 2.21 11.46 24.70
CA ASP A 30 2.48 10.10 25.17
C ASP A 30 1.21 9.23 25.20
N ALA A 31 0.09 9.78 25.68
CA ALA A 31 -1.14 9.03 25.84
C ALA A 31 -1.74 8.62 24.49
N ASP A 32 -1.69 9.49 23.50
CA ASP A 32 -2.21 9.23 22.16
C ASP A 32 -1.28 8.30 21.38
N ALA A 33 0.03 8.51 21.46
CA ALA A 33 1.01 7.61 20.85
C ALA A 33 0.95 6.19 21.43
N VAL A 34 0.85 6.05 22.76
CA VAL A 34 0.68 4.74 23.39
C VAL A 34 -0.65 4.10 22.99
N ARG A 35 -1.74 4.86 22.91
CA ARG A 35 -3.04 4.32 22.51
C ARG A 35 -3.00 3.81 21.07
N ASP A 36 -2.39 4.56 20.16
CA ASP A 36 -2.28 4.18 18.75
C ASP A 36 -1.43 2.92 18.58
N LEU A 37 -0.22 2.91 19.16
CA LEU A 37 0.69 1.77 19.10
C LEU A 37 0.10 0.52 19.76
N LEU A 38 -0.54 0.66 20.92
CA LEU A 38 -1.20 -0.47 21.60
C LEU A 38 -2.39 -0.99 20.80
N THR A 39 -3.17 -0.10 20.16
CA THR A 39 -4.27 -0.49 19.29
C THR A 39 -3.77 -1.29 18.09
N LEU A 40 -2.71 -0.82 17.44
CA LEU A 40 -2.08 -1.53 16.32
C LEU A 40 -1.53 -2.89 16.76
N ALA A 41 -0.80 -2.94 17.87
CA ALA A 41 -0.22 -4.18 18.39
C ALA A 41 -1.30 -5.20 18.74
N LEU A 42 -2.39 -4.77 19.39
CA LEU A 42 -3.52 -5.65 19.71
C LEU A 42 -4.25 -6.11 18.46
N ARG A 43 -4.45 -5.25 17.45
CA ARG A 43 -5.02 -5.67 16.16
C ARG A 43 -4.18 -6.75 15.51
N ILE A 44 -2.86 -6.61 15.49
CA ILE A 44 -1.97 -7.65 14.94
C ILE A 44 -2.11 -8.92 15.77
N LYS A 45 -1.93 -8.84 17.09
CA LYS A 45 -1.89 -10.02 17.96
C LYS A 45 -3.21 -10.74 18.14
N LEU A 46 -4.34 -10.04 18.06
CA LEU A 46 -5.68 -10.61 18.21
C LEU A 46 -6.31 -10.98 16.86
N ASN A 47 -5.94 -10.33 15.75
CA ASN A 47 -6.34 -10.82 14.43
C ASN A 47 -5.55 -12.06 14.02
N ASP A 48 -4.30 -12.21 14.48
CA ASP A 48 -3.52 -13.45 14.30
C ASP A 48 -4.17 -14.67 14.98
N SER A 49 -5.10 -14.48 15.93
CA SER A 49 -5.64 -15.58 16.75
C SER A 49 -7.01 -16.13 16.36
N ASP A 50 -7.77 -15.49 15.46
CA ASP A 50 -9.18 -15.91 15.18
C ASP A 50 -9.63 -15.74 13.71
N ASP A 51 -8.74 -15.50 12.75
CA ASP A 51 -9.16 -15.27 11.37
C ASP A 51 -8.22 -15.93 10.36
N ASP A 52 -8.63 -17.07 9.78
CA ASP A 52 -7.95 -17.74 8.65
C ASP A 52 -7.95 -16.88 7.35
N ARG A 53 -8.51 -15.67 7.40
CA ARG A 53 -8.51 -14.74 6.28
C ARG A 53 -7.15 -14.03 6.17
N PRO A 54 -6.63 -13.82 4.95
CA PRO A 54 -5.39 -13.10 4.74
C PRO A 54 -5.45 -11.70 5.36
N SER A 55 -4.39 -11.32 6.05
CA SER A 55 -4.19 -9.94 6.48
C SER A 55 -4.18 -9.00 5.26
N ASN A 56 -4.46 -7.71 5.48
CA ASN A 56 -4.36 -6.71 4.40
C ASN A 56 -2.97 -6.69 3.74
N ARG A 57 -1.92 -7.03 4.49
CA ARG A 57 -0.57 -7.17 3.94
C ARG A 57 -0.48 -8.36 2.99
N GLU A 58 -0.91 -9.53 3.42
CA GLU A 58 -0.89 -10.74 2.59
C GLU A 58 -1.77 -10.57 1.35
N LEU A 59 -2.92 -9.90 1.49
CA LEU A 59 -3.78 -9.56 0.35
C LEU A 59 -3.07 -8.62 -0.64
N MET A 60 -2.36 -7.60 -0.15
CA MET A 60 -1.59 -6.68 -0.99
C MET A 60 -0.42 -7.38 -1.69
N GLU A 61 0.29 -8.27 -0.98
CA GLU A 61 1.36 -9.09 -1.55
C GLU A 61 0.82 -10.01 -2.66
N GLU A 62 -0.32 -10.65 -2.45
CA GLU A 62 -0.94 -11.49 -3.49
C GLU A 62 -1.50 -10.68 -4.67
N MET A 63 -2.10 -9.53 -4.41
CA MET A 63 -2.53 -8.62 -5.49
C MET A 63 -1.33 -8.20 -6.34
N TYR A 64 -0.19 -7.88 -5.72
CA TYR A 64 1.03 -7.55 -6.45
C TYR A 64 1.53 -8.72 -7.31
N LEU A 65 1.61 -9.93 -6.75
CA LEU A 65 2.02 -11.14 -7.48
C LEU A 65 1.10 -11.40 -8.67
N ARG A 66 -0.22 -11.31 -8.47
CA ARG A 66 -1.20 -11.52 -9.53
C ARG A 66 -1.09 -10.48 -10.65
N ILE A 67 -0.93 -9.19 -10.30
CA ILE A 67 -0.73 -8.12 -11.29
C ILE A 67 0.53 -8.39 -12.11
N ARG A 68 1.64 -8.79 -11.47
CA ARG A 68 2.90 -9.13 -12.15
C ARG A 68 2.73 -10.31 -13.10
N GLN A 69 2.00 -11.35 -12.70
CA GLN A 69 1.69 -12.48 -13.58
C GLN A 69 0.89 -12.05 -14.81
N VAL A 70 -0.18 -11.26 -14.62
CA VAL A 70 -1.02 -10.75 -15.72
C VAL A 70 -0.21 -9.90 -16.69
N GLN A 71 0.63 -8.99 -16.18
CA GLN A 71 1.53 -8.20 -17.02
C GLN A 71 2.52 -9.09 -17.80
N GLY A 72 3.06 -10.12 -17.17
CA GLY A 72 3.92 -11.11 -17.81
C GLY A 72 3.21 -11.84 -18.97
N THR A 73 1.99 -12.32 -18.75
CA THR A 73 1.19 -12.99 -19.79
C THR A 73 0.83 -12.03 -20.94
N ALA A 74 0.48 -10.79 -20.64
CA ALA A 74 0.19 -9.77 -21.66
C ALA A 74 1.41 -9.50 -22.55
N ASN A 75 2.60 -9.36 -21.95
CA ASN A 75 3.85 -9.18 -22.69
C ASN A 75 4.17 -10.40 -23.55
N LEU A 76 4.05 -11.62 -23.01
CA LEU A 76 4.29 -12.85 -23.75
C LEU A 76 3.36 -12.97 -24.97
N THR A 77 2.07 -12.66 -24.77
CA THR A 77 1.08 -12.64 -25.85
C THR A 77 1.47 -11.62 -26.91
N HIS A 78 1.82 -10.40 -26.52
CA HIS A 78 2.27 -9.37 -27.46
C HIS A 78 3.48 -9.81 -28.27
N THR A 79 4.46 -10.46 -27.66
CA THR A 79 5.63 -11.02 -28.37
C THR A 79 5.24 -12.13 -29.33
N GLN A 80 4.37 -13.06 -28.92
CA GLN A 80 3.95 -14.19 -29.75
C GLN A 80 3.08 -13.75 -30.94
N THR A 81 2.26 -12.73 -30.76
CA THR A 81 1.34 -12.22 -31.79
C THR A 81 1.88 -10.96 -32.46
N PHE A 82 3.19 -10.69 -32.37
CA PHE A 82 3.78 -9.48 -32.92
C PHE A 82 3.73 -9.48 -34.45
N ASP A 83 2.95 -8.56 -35.00
CA ASP A 83 2.91 -8.25 -36.43
C ASP A 83 3.77 -7.01 -36.70
N GLY A 84 4.98 -7.25 -37.23
CA GLY A 84 5.93 -6.19 -37.53
C GLY A 84 5.44 -5.23 -38.61
N GLU A 85 4.73 -5.72 -39.63
CA GLU A 85 4.25 -4.89 -40.74
C GLU A 85 3.20 -3.89 -40.25
N SER A 86 2.19 -4.39 -39.51
CA SER A 86 1.18 -3.55 -38.90
C SER A 86 1.76 -2.58 -37.86
N PHE A 87 2.76 -3.03 -37.09
CA PHE A 87 3.45 -2.18 -36.11
C PHE A 87 4.15 -0.98 -36.77
N TYR A 88 4.97 -1.20 -37.80
CA TYR A 88 5.68 -0.09 -38.45
C TYR A 88 4.75 0.84 -39.21
N LYS A 89 3.66 0.32 -39.78
CA LYS A 89 2.63 1.10 -40.47
C LYS A 89 1.90 2.06 -39.53
N ASN A 90 1.60 1.62 -38.31
CA ASN A 90 0.80 2.38 -37.33
C ASN A 90 1.64 2.96 -36.18
N LYS A 91 2.97 3.00 -36.34
CA LYS A 91 3.91 3.29 -35.24
C LYS A 91 3.67 4.66 -34.60
N ASN A 92 3.42 5.69 -35.41
CA ASN A 92 3.25 7.06 -34.94
C ASN A 92 1.96 7.18 -34.12
N ASP A 93 0.83 6.73 -34.68
CA ASP A 93 -0.48 6.74 -34.00
C ASP A 93 -0.45 5.90 -32.71
N SER A 94 0.25 4.76 -32.74
CA SER A 94 0.43 3.90 -31.57
C SER A 94 1.28 4.56 -30.48
N ALA A 95 2.31 5.32 -30.85
CA ALA A 95 3.15 6.05 -29.91
C ALA A 95 2.37 7.18 -29.24
N GLU A 96 1.58 7.93 -30.01
CA GLU A 96 0.71 8.99 -29.50
C GLU A 96 -0.34 8.41 -28.54
N MET A 97 -1.02 7.34 -28.94
CA MET A 97 -2.02 6.69 -28.08
C MET A 97 -1.41 6.15 -26.78
N ARG A 98 -0.21 5.55 -26.86
CA ARG A 98 0.51 5.07 -25.67
C ARG A 98 0.85 6.21 -24.72
N GLN A 99 1.27 7.35 -25.26
CA GLN A 99 1.58 8.53 -24.46
C GLN A 99 0.33 9.07 -23.75
N LEU A 100 -0.81 9.14 -24.45
CA LEU A 100 -2.09 9.55 -23.86
C LEU A 100 -2.51 8.62 -22.70
N VAL A 101 -2.36 7.31 -22.87
CA VAL A 101 -2.68 6.34 -21.82
C VAL A 101 -1.74 6.48 -20.62
N ILE A 102 -0.43 6.65 -20.84
CA ILE A 102 0.54 6.87 -19.75
C ILE A 102 0.16 8.14 -18.96
N THR A 103 -0.08 9.25 -19.65
CA THR A 103 -0.44 10.51 -19.00
C THR A 103 -1.76 10.41 -18.22
N ASP A 104 -2.77 9.70 -18.72
CA ASP A 104 -4.01 9.47 -17.98
C ASP A 104 -3.79 8.61 -16.72
N VAL A 105 -2.95 7.57 -16.81
CA VAL A 105 -2.59 6.72 -15.66
C VAL A 105 -1.84 7.54 -14.61
N ASP A 106 -0.81 8.28 -15.01
CA ASP A 106 -0.01 9.10 -14.10
C ASP A 106 -0.88 10.11 -13.37
N LYS A 107 -1.76 10.82 -14.09
CA LYS A 107 -2.70 11.78 -13.50
C LYS A 107 -3.65 11.11 -12.50
N LYS A 108 -4.16 9.91 -12.79
CA LYS A 108 -5.02 9.17 -11.85
C LYS A 108 -4.27 8.75 -10.60
N VAL A 109 -3.01 8.33 -10.74
CA VAL A 109 -2.14 7.98 -9.60
C VAL A 109 -1.85 9.22 -8.76
N GLU A 110 -1.47 10.34 -9.38
CA GLU A 110 -1.22 11.60 -8.70
C GLU A 110 -2.45 12.10 -7.93
N SER A 111 -3.63 12.14 -8.55
CA SER A 111 -4.88 12.51 -7.86
C SER A 111 -5.23 11.58 -6.71
N TYR A 112 -4.96 10.28 -6.84
CA TYR A 112 -5.17 9.32 -5.74
C TYR A 112 -4.20 9.58 -4.58
N LEU A 113 -2.92 9.78 -4.87
CA LEU A 113 -1.88 10.08 -3.87
C LEU A 113 -2.10 11.44 -3.18
N ALA A 114 -2.61 12.42 -3.92
CA ALA A 114 -3.04 13.72 -3.39
C ALA A 114 -4.31 13.63 -2.52
N GLY A 115 -4.99 12.48 -2.49
CA GLY A 115 -6.19 12.26 -1.67
C GLY A 115 -7.49 12.83 -2.27
N GLU A 116 -7.46 13.26 -3.54
CA GLU A 116 -8.63 13.83 -4.24
C GLU A 116 -9.71 12.78 -4.52
N LYS A 117 -9.36 11.49 -4.42
CA LYS A 117 -10.26 10.34 -4.46
C LYS A 117 -10.08 9.45 -3.23
N LYS A 118 -10.39 9.96 -2.04
CA LYS A 118 -10.73 9.08 -0.90
C LYS A 118 -12.22 8.76 -0.97
N GLY A 119 -12.54 7.61 -1.54
CA GLY A 119 -13.87 7.00 -1.55
C GLY A 119 -13.73 5.50 -1.49
#